data_AF-A0A2G6NJP3-F1
#
_entry.id   AF-A0A2G6NJP3-F1
#
_cell.length_a   1.000
_cell.length_b   1.000
_cell.length_c   1.000
_cell.angle_alpha   90.00
_cell.angle_beta   90.00
_cell.angle_gamma   90.00
#
_symmetry.space_group_name_H-M   'P 1'
#
loop_
_entity.id
_entity.type
_entity.pdbx_description
1 polymer ?
#
loop_
_entity_poly.entity_id
_entity_poly.type
_entity_poly.pdbx_seq_one_letter_code
_entity_poly.pdbx_strand_id
1 'polypeptide(L)'
;MAEQMKIISGGQTGADRAALDAAIQLGIDHGGWLPRGRKTEDGPLPLRYQLKELGSYHYRQRTEQNVIDSDGTLLCSFGALKGGTALTEAFAIKHNRPFVHIDFDQTGQKQARQILEEWLVKHAITVLNVAGSRLSSEPRIYAAVYELLIAAIPIK
;
A
#
# COMPACT_ATOMS: atom_id res chain seq x y z
N MET A 1 -19.68 -16.46 2.96
CA MET A 1 -18.34 -16.39 3.57
C MET A 1 -17.87 -14.96 3.35
N ALA A 2 -17.49 -14.22 4.39
CA ALA A 2 -16.93 -12.88 4.17
C ALA A 2 -15.69 -13.02 3.28
N GLU A 3 -15.65 -12.31 2.15
CA GLU A 3 -14.48 -12.32 1.27
C GLU A 3 -13.26 -11.89 2.09
N GLN A 4 -12.20 -12.71 2.04
CA GLN A 4 -11.01 -12.49 2.85
C GLN A 4 -10.19 -11.35 2.26
N MET A 5 -10.06 -10.26 3.02
CA MET A 5 -9.23 -9.13 2.62
C MET A 5 -7.76 -9.55 2.47
N LYS A 6 -7.11 -9.03 1.43
CA LYS A 6 -5.69 -9.19 1.14
C LYS A 6 -5.03 -7.82 0.95
N ILE A 7 -3.87 -7.62 1.56
CA ILE A 7 -3.07 -6.40 1.35
C ILE A 7 -1.90 -6.70 0.40
N ILE A 8 -1.73 -5.86 -0.61
CA ILE A 8 -0.55 -5.92 -1.47
C ILE A 8 0.23 -4.61 -1.45
N SER A 9 1.54 -4.69 -1.69
CA SER A 9 2.40 -3.52 -1.86
C SER A 9 3.61 -3.86 -2.72
N GLY A 10 4.46 -2.87 -3.02
CA GLY A 10 5.72 -3.10 -3.71
C GLY A 10 6.90 -3.51 -2.84
N GLY A 11 6.69 -3.68 -1.53
CA GLY A 11 7.72 -4.08 -0.57
C GLY A 11 8.81 -3.05 -0.30
N GLN A 12 8.75 -1.82 -0.83
CA GLN A 12 9.69 -0.77 -0.47
C GLN A 12 9.67 -0.50 1.05
N THR A 13 10.71 0.13 1.61
CA THR A 13 10.63 0.67 2.98
C THR A 13 9.51 1.70 3.11
N GLY A 14 9.18 2.12 4.33
CA GLY A 14 8.14 3.11 4.57
C GLY A 14 6.75 2.49 4.40
N ALA A 15 5.89 3.12 3.60
CA ALA A 15 4.47 2.75 3.46
C ALA A 15 4.28 1.30 2.99
N ASP A 16 5.02 0.89 1.95
CA ASP A 16 4.90 -0.45 1.38
C ASP A 16 5.21 -1.53 2.43
N ARG A 17 6.23 -1.32 3.30
CA ARG A 17 6.60 -2.27 4.36
C ARG A 17 5.59 -2.28 5.49
N ALA A 18 5.16 -1.09 5.93
CA ALA A 18 4.13 -0.94 6.96
C ALA A 18 2.85 -1.70 6.60
N ALA A 19 2.45 -1.67 5.33
CA ALA A 19 1.29 -2.41 4.84
C ALA A 19 1.45 -3.93 4.99
N LEU A 20 2.61 -4.47 4.63
CA LEU A 20 2.88 -5.90 4.76
C LEU A 20 2.97 -6.33 6.22
N ASP A 21 3.62 -5.52 7.06
CA ASP A 21 3.74 -5.80 8.49
C ASP A 21 2.37 -5.73 9.20
N ALA A 22 1.51 -4.76 8.84
CA ALA A 22 0.14 -4.69 9.33
C ALA A 22 -0.69 -5.91 8.91
N ALA A 23 -0.55 -6.35 7.65
CA ALA A 23 -1.23 -7.54 7.15
C ALA A 23 -0.84 -8.81 7.94
N ILE A 24 0.45 -8.97 8.20
CA ILE A 24 0.98 -10.08 9.02
C ILE A 24 0.42 -10.00 10.43
N GLN A 25 0.41 -8.83 11.06
CA GLN A 25 -0.10 -8.63 12.42
C GLN A 25 -1.60 -8.95 12.52
N LEU A 26 -2.38 -8.61 11.49
CA LEU A 26 -3.83 -8.86 11.43
C LEU A 26 -4.17 -10.30 11.03
N GLY A 27 -3.19 -11.13 10.66
CA GLY A 27 -3.41 -12.49 10.18
C GLY A 27 -4.14 -12.56 8.84
N ILE A 28 -4.03 -11.52 8.01
CA ILE A 28 -4.62 -11.45 6.67
C ILE A 28 -3.58 -11.75 5.59
N ASP A 29 -4.05 -12.18 4.43
CA ASP A 29 -3.18 -12.50 3.31
C ASP A 29 -2.42 -11.25 2.86
N HIS A 30 -1.14 -11.42 2.52
CA HIS A 30 -0.34 -10.35 1.98
C HIS A 30 0.42 -10.78 0.72
N GLY A 31 0.90 -9.81 -0.06
CA GLY A 31 1.74 -10.06 -1.21
C GLY A 31 2.00 -8.82 -2.04
N GLY A 32 2.03 -9.00 -3.36
CA GLY A 32 2.27 -7.93 -4.32
C GLY A 32 3.47 -8.22 -5.22
N TRP A 33 3.82 -7.21 -6.01
CA TRP A 33 4.84 -7.29 -7.04
C TRP A 33 6.03 -6.41 -6.67
N LEU A 34 7.24 -6.93 -6.86
CA LEU A 34 8.47 -6.19 -6.66
C LEU A 34 9.46 -6.41 -7.81
N PRO A 35 10.49 -5.55 -7.96
CA PRO A 35 11.46 -5.71 -9.03
C PRO A 35 12.31 -6.98 -8.83
N ARG A 36 12.91 -7.45 -9.92
CA ARG A 36 13.90 -8.52 -9.90
C ARG A 36 15.00 -8.27 -8.88
N GLY A 37 15.42 -9.32 -8.18
CA GLY A 37 16.38 -9.27 -7.08
C GLY A 37 15.77 -8.77 -5.77
N ARG A 38 14.44 -8.73 -5.68
CA ARG A 38 13.68 -8.25 -4.51
C ARG A 38 14.08 -6.84 -4.07
N LYS A 39 14.47 -5.98 -5.01
CA LYS A 39 15.17 -4.72 -4.74
C LYS A 39 14.32 -3.71 -3.94
N THR A 40 14.85 -3.25 -2.81
CA THR A 40 14.33 -2.11 -2.01
C THR A 40 15.49 -1.13 -1.74
N GLU A 41 15.24 -0.02 -1.03
CA GLU A 41 16.30 0.98 -0.76
C GLU A 41 17.36 0.51 0.24
N ASP A 42 16.98 -0.40 1.14
CA ASP A 42 17.79 -0.93 2.24
C ASP A 42 18.36 -2.32 1.94
N GLY A 43 18.24 -2.80 0.70
CA GLY A 43 18.72 -4.11 0.25
C GLY A 43 17.61 -4.95 -0.39
N PRO A 44 17.78 -6.27 -0.48
CA PRO A 44 16.71 -7.17 -0.92
C PRO A 44 15.63 -7.35 0.17
N LEU A 45 14.35 -7.33 -0.20
CA LEU A 45 13.23 -7.62 0.70
C LEU A 45 13.37 -9.04 1.31
N PRO A 46 13.27 -9.21 2.64
CA PRO A 46 13.36 -10.54 3.26
C PRO A 46 12.33 -11.54 2.74
N LEU A 47 12.66 -12.83 2.76
CA LEU A 47 11.81 -13.90 2.23
C LEU A 47 10.52 -14.14 3.03
N ARG A 48 10.42 -13.62 4.26
CA ARG A 48 9.18 -13.68 5.05
C ARG A 48 7.99 -12.99 4.38
N TYR A 49 8.26 -12.08 3.45
CA TYR A 49 7.24 -11.34 2.71
C TYR A 49 6.91 -12.04 1.37
N GLN A 50 5.66 -12.45 1.21
CA GLN A 50 5.19 -13.31 0.11
C GLN A 50 4.91 -12.55 -1.20
N LEU A 51 5.88 -11.76 -1.67
CA LEU A 51 5.79 -11.00 -2.92
C LEU A 51 6.42 -11.75 -4.10
N LYS A 52 5.90 -11.48 -5.30
CA LYS A 52 6.34 -12.05 -6.57
C LYS A 52 7.23 -11.08 -7.34
N GLU A 53 8.39 -11.56 -7.77
CA GLU A 53 9.30 -10.76 -8.61
C GLU A 53 8.76 -10.62 -10.03
N LEU A 54 8.86 -9.41 -10.58
CA LEU A 54 8.76 -9.18 -12.02
C LEU A 54 10.09 -9.51 -12.70
N GLY A 55 10.05 -9.80 -14.00
CA GLY A 55 11.26 -10.01 -14.82
C GLY A 55 12.15 -8.78 -15.02
N SER A 56 11.83 -7.65 -14.38
CA SER A 56 12.48 -6.35 -14.58
C SER A 56 12.95 -5.73 -13.27
N TYR A 57 14.02 -4.95 -13.34
CA TYR A 57 14.61 -4.20 -12.23
C TYR A 57 13.96 -2.83 -11.98
N HIS A 58 13.02 -2.41 -12.83
CA HIS A 58 12.43 -1.07 -12.77
C HIS A 58 11.23 -0.98 -11.83
N TYR A 59 11.28 -0.02 -10.90
CA TYR A 59 10.17 0.24 -9.96
C TYR A 59 8.85 0.63 -10.64
N ARG A 60 8.89 1.24 -11.82
CA ARG A 60 7.67 1.66 -12.53
C ARG A 60 6.74 0.50 -12.83
N GLN A 61 7.28 -0.64 -13.29
CA GLN A 61 6.48 -1.80 -13.68
C GLN A 61 5.86 -2.50 -12.47
N ARG A 62 6.58 -2.61 -11.34
CA ARG A 62 5.98 -3.14 -10.11
C ARG A 62 4.89 -2.23 -9.57
N THR A 63 5.04 -0.91 -9.69
CA THR A 63 4.02 0.04 -9.24
C THR A 63 2.75 -0.12 -10.08
N GLU A 64 2.88 -0.16 -11.40
CA GLU A 64 1.74 -0.37 -12.30
C GLU A 64 1.06 -1.72 -12.05
N GLN A 65 1.82 -2.81 -11.90
CA GLN A 65 1.26 -4.14 -11.70
C GLN A 65 0.48 -4.26 -10.37
N ASN A 66 0.99 -3.66 -9.28
CA ASN A 66 0.26 -3.65 -8.00
C ASN A 66 -1.06 -2.86 -8.09
N VAL A 67 -1.13 -1.82 -8.91
CA VAL A 67 -2.39 -1.12 -9.17
C VAL A 67 -3.35 -2.01 -9.96
N ILE A 68 -2.89 -2.65 -11.04
CA ILE A 68 -3.71 -3.50 -11.91
C ILE A 68 -4.30 -4.69 -11.15
N ASP A 69 -3.50 -5.34 -10.30
CA ASP A 69 -3.89 -6.56 -9.58
C ASP A 69 -4.56 -6.29 -8.22
N SER A 70 -5.02 -5.06 -8.00
CA SER A 70 -5.82 -4.68 -6.82
C SER A 70 -7.23 -4.26 -7.21
N ASP A 71 -8.15 -4.34 -6.25
CA ASP A 71 -9.49 -3.77 -6.40
C ASP A 71 -9.45 -2.26 -6.24
N GLY A 72 -8.48 -1.75 -5.46
CA GLY A 72 -8.23 -0.33 -5.30
C GLY A 72 -6.95 -0.04 -4.54
N THR A 73 -6.52 1.23 -4.58
CA THR A 73 -5.26 1.67 -3.98
C THR A 73 -5.46 2.72 -2.89
N LEU A 74 -4.93 2.46 -1.70
CA LEU A 74 -4.71 3.46 -0.66
C LEU A 74 -3.37 4.17 -0.90
N LEU A 75 -3.43 5.48 -1.11
CA LEU A 75 -2.27 6.37 -1.23
C LEU A 75 -2.05 7.12 0.08
N CYS A 76 -0.85 7.06 0.63
CA CYS A 76 -0.50 7.67 1.90
C CYS A 76 0.67 8.65 1.77
N SER A 77 0.53 9.84 2.35
CA SER A 77 1.58 10.86 2.36
C SER A 77 1.46 11.83 3.53
N PHE A 78 2.50 12.66 3.69
CA PHE A 78 2.45 13.92 4.43
C PHE A 78 2.62 15.04 3.40
N GLY A 79 1.55 15.79 3.16
CA GLY A 79 1.42 16.76 2.07
C GLY A 79 1.11 16.12 0.72
N ALA A 80 1.28 16.91 -0.35
CA ALA A 80 0.96 16.51 -1.72
C ALA A 80 1.75 15.27 -2.20
N LEU A 81 1.11 14.47 -3.05
CA LEU A 81 1.72 13.29 -3.67
C LEU A 81 2.93 13.67 -4.54
N LYS A 82 4.03 12.94 -4.37
CA LYS A 82 5.28 13.16 -5.11
C LYS A 82 5.91 11.83 -5.53
N GLY A 83 6.77 11.88 -6.55
CA GLY A 83 7.59 10.76 -6.97
C GLY A 83 6.79 9.49 -7.25
N GLY A 84 7.16 8.38 -6.59
CA GLY A 84 6.54 7.07 -6.78
C GLY A 84 5.04 7.04 -6.47
N THR A 85 4.58 7.78 -5.47
CA THR A 85 3.16 7.78 -5.07
C THR A 85 2.29 8.53 -6.07
N ALA A 86 2.76 9.66 -6.61
CA ALA A 86 2.08 10.38 -7.69
C ALA A 86 2.01 9.53 -8.99
N LEU A 87 3.05 8.73 -9.24
CA LEU A 87 3.04 7.75 -10.33
C LEU A 87 2.00 6.64 -10.09
N THR A 88 1.83 6.18 -8.85
CA THR A 88 0.78 5.22 -8.49
C THR A 88 -0.62 5.79 -8.76
N GLU A 89 -0.88 7.04 -8.38
CA GLU A 89 -2.12 7.75 -8.70
C GLU A 89 -2.38 7.80 -10.22
N ALA A 90 -1.37 8.20 -11.00
CA ALA A 90 -1.47 8.25 -12.45
C ALA A 90 -1.81 6.88 -13.06
N PHE A 91 -1.28 5.79 -12.49
CA PHE A 91 -1.64 4.44 -12.93
C PHE A 91 -3.05 4.03 -12.49
N ALA A 92 -3.50 4.41 -11.30
CA ALA A 92 -4.87 4.15 -10.86
C ALA A 92 -5.88 4.82 -11.80
N ILE A 93 -5.63 6.08 -12.16
CA ILE A 93 -6.42 6.82 -13.16
C ILE A 93 -6.37 6.11 -14.51
N LYS A 94 -5.17 5.80 -15.01
CA LYS A 94 -4.97 5.14 -16.32
C LYS A 94 -5.75 3.83 -16.46
N HIS A 95 -5.77 3.03 -15.40
CA HIS A 95 -6.38 1.68 -15.40
C HIS A 95 -7.80 1.66 -14.82
N ASN A 96 -8.40 2.83 -14.59
CA ASN A 96 -9.74 2.98 -14.00
C ASN A 96 -9.91 2.18 -12.70
N ARG A 97 -8.87 2.21 -11.85
CA ARG A 97 -8.89 1.60 -10.51
C ARG A 97 -9.21 2.68 -9.47
N PRO A 98 -10.16 2.44 -8.56
CA PRO A 98 -10.46 3.39 -7.50
C PRO A 98 -9.23 3.56 -6.60
N PHE A 99 -9.04 4.78 -6.12
CA PHE A 99 -8.04 5.06 -5.11
C PHE A 99 -8.60 6.05 -4.08
N VAL A 100 -7.98 6.06 -2.90
CA VAL A 100 -8.20 7.06 -1.87
C VAL A 100 -6.85 7.58 -1.41
N HIS A 101 -6.73 8.91 -1.31
CA HIS A 101 -5.54 9.56 -0.80
C HIS A 101 -5.81 10.05 0.63
N ILE A 102 -4.95 9.63 1.56
CA ILE A 102 -4.89 10.15 2.93
C ILE A 102 -3.60 10.95 3.08
N ASP A 103 -3.76 12.26 3.21
CA ASP A 103 -2.71 13.20 3.61
C ASP A 103 -2.74 13.34 5.14
N PHE A 104 -1.73 12.80 5.82
CA PHE A 104 -1.62 12.81 7.27
C PHE A 104 -1.25 14.18 7.86
N ASP A 105 -0.81 15.16 7.07
CA ASP A 105 -0.66 16.55 7.55
C ASP A 105 -2.01 17.26 7.67
N GLN A 106 -3.04 16.79 6.93
CA GLN A 106 -4.37 17.41 6.88
C GLN A 106 -5.45 16.55 7.55
N THR A 107 -5.18 15.26 7.75
CA THR A 107 -6.18 14.28 8.19
C THR A 107 -5.74 13.67 9.52
N GLY A 108 -6.50 13.94 10.58
CA GLY A 108 -6.27 13.30 11.88
C GLY A 108 -6.58 11.81 11.84
N GLN A 109 -5.94 11.02 12.72
CA GLN A 109 -6.04 9.56 12.80
C GLN A 109 -7.50 9.03 12.73
N LYS A 110 -8.41 9.60 13.54
CA LYS A 110 -9.82 9.17 13.55
C LYS A 110 -10.53 9.40 12.21
N GLN A 111 -10.24 10.53 11.56
CA GLN A 111 -10.81 10.87 10.26
C GLN A 111 -10.22 10.00 9.15
N ALA A 112 -8.90 9.76 9.17
CA ALA A 112 -8.22 8.89 8.23
C ALA A 112 -8.80 7.47 8.26
N ARG A 113 -9.03 6.93 9.46
CA ARG A 113 -9.71 5.65 9.67
C ARG A 113 -11.09 5.63 9.03
N GLN A 114 -11.93 6.63 9.36
CA GLN A 114 -13.30 6.69 8.85
C GLN A 114 -13.34 6.76 7.31
N ILE A 115 -12.48 7.60 6.72
CA ILE A 115 -12.34 7.72 5.26
C ILE A 115 -11.97 6.36 4.65
N LEU A 116 -11.02 5.66 5.24
CA LEU A 116 -10.58 4.35 4.74
C LEU A 116 -11.70 3.31 4.86
N GLU A 117 -12.34 3.17 6.03
CA GLU A 117 -13.43 2.22 6.26
C GLU A 117 -14.59 2.44 5.28
N GLU A 118 -15.06 3.70 5.14
CA GLU A 118 -16.15 4.05 4.22
C GLU A 118 -15.77 3.77 2.77
N TRP A 119 -14.53 4.09 2.37
CA TRP A 119 -14.06 3.87 1.00
C TRP A 119 -13.92 2.38 0.67
N LEU A 120 -13.39 1.57 1.59
CA LEU A 120 -13.26 0.12 1.41
C LEU A 120 -14.63 -0.53 1.17
N VAL A 121 -15.64 -0.15 1.95
CA VAL A 121 -17.02 -0.66 1.81
C VAL A 121 -17.66 -0.16 0.52
N LYS A 122 -17.56 1.15 0.24
CA LYS A 122 -18.16 1.78 -0.95
C LYS A 122 -17.69 1.14 -2.26
N HIS A 123 -16.42 0.76 -2.32
CA HIS A 123 -15.81 0.19 -3.52
C HIS A 123 -15.67 -1.34 -3.48
N ALA A 124 -16.19 -2.01 -2.45
CA ALA A 124 -16.10 -3.45 -2.25
C ALA A 124 -14.66 -3.99 -2.40
N ILE A 125 -13.71 -3.31 -1.76
CA ILE A 125 -12.29 -3.63 -1.87
C ILE A 125 -11.96 -4.90 -1.11
N THR A 126 -11.52 -5.95 -1.81
CA THR A 126 -11.03 -7.20 -1.21
C THR A 126 -9.52 -7.34 -1.33
N VAL A 127 -8.92 -6.84 -2.41
CA VAL A 127 -7.47 -6.71 -2.60
C VAL A 127 -7.08 -5.24 -2.54
N LEU A 128 -6.51 -4.83 -1.40
CA LEU A 128 -6.06 -3.47 -1.15
C LEU A 128 -4.58 -3.32 -1.52
N ASN A 129 -4.27 -2.51 -2.52
CA ASN A 129 -2.91 -2.03 -2.73
C ASN A 129 -2.63 -0.83 -1.82
N VAL A 130 -1.47 -0.80 -1.16
CA VAL A 130 -1.04 0.32 -0.33
C VAL A 130 0.26 0.89 -0.89
N ALA A 131 0.31 2.21 -1.09
CA ALA A 131 1.48 2.90 -1.59
C ALA A 131 1.71 4.23 -0.86
N GLY A 132 2.98 4.58 -0.72
CA GLY A 132 3.41 5.85 -0.14
C GLY A 132 4.92 6.03 -0.23
N SER A 133 5.43 7.08 0.41
CA SER A 133 6.87 7.36 0.43
C SER A 133 7.67 6.23 1.06
N ARG A 134 8.90 6.06 0.55
CA ARG A 134 9.94 5.26 1.20
C ARG A 134 10.46 5.93 2.47
N LEU A 135 11.01 5.14 3.38
CA LEU A 135 11.39 5.61 4.71
C LEU A 135 12.44 6.72 4.68
N SER A 136 13.43 6.63 3.78
CA SER A 136 14.44 7.68 3.60
C SER A 136 13.87 9.05 3.17
N SER A 137 12.69 9.07 2.55
CA SER A 137 12.06 10.30 2.05
C SER A 137 11.05 10.88 3.04
N GLU A 138 10.40 10.05 3.85
CA GLU A 138 9.48 10.48 4.90
C GLU A 138 9.52 9.46 6.06
N PRO A 139 10.32 9.69 7.11
CA PRO A 139 10.48 8.75 8.22
C PRO A 139 9.18 8.45 8.99
N ARG A 140 8.22 9.37 8.99
CA ARG A 140 6.95 9.22 9.73
C ARG A 140 5.98 8.26 9.05
N ILE A 141 6.15 7.98 7.75
CA ILE A 141 5.15 7.29 6.93
C ILE A 141 4.89 5.86 7.37
N TYR A 142 5.93 5.15 7.86
CA TYR A 142 5.76 3.76 8.27
C TYR A 142 4.75 3.65 9.41
N ALA A 143 4.95 4.41 10.49
CA ALA A 143 4.10 4.36 11.67
C ALA A 143 2.66 4.78 11.34
N ALA A 144 2.50 5.88 10.59
CA ALA A 144 1.19 6.39 10.20
C ALA A 144 0.37 5.37 9.39
N VAL A 145 1.01 4.72 8.40
CA VAL A 145 0.34 3.68 7.57
C VAL A 145 0.02 2.46 8.41
N TYR A 146 0.95 1.98 9.22
CA TYR A 146 0.75 0.80 10.07
C TYR A 146 -0.41 1.01 11.04
N GLU A 147 -0.41 2.12 11.79
CA GLU A 147 -1.46 2.45 12.76
C GLU A 147 -2.83 2.59 12.10
N LEU A 148 -2.90 3.26 10.95
CA LEU A 148 -4.14 3.41 10.20
C LEU A 148 -4.73 2.05 9.81
N LEU A 149 -3.91 1.16 9.24
CA LEU A 149 -4.36 -0.16 8.80
C LEU A 149 -4.80 -1.03 9.97
N ILE A 150 -4.05 -1.03 11.08
CA ILE A 150 -4.42 -1.75 12.30
C ILE A 150 -5.74 -1.25 12.89
N ALA A 151 -6.00 0.05 12.81
CA ALA A 151 -7.21 0.64 13.34
C ALA A 151 -8.45 0.45 12.44
N ALA A 152 -8.25 0.42 11.12
CA ALA A 152 -9.34 0.39 10.14
C ALA A 152 -9.72 -1.02 9.66
N ILE A 153 -8.79 -1.97 9.69
CA ILE A 153 -9.05 -3.33 9.20
C ILE A 153 -9.37 -4.22 10.40
N PRO A 154 -10.58 -4.81 10.46
CA PRO A 154 -10.97 -5.65 11.58
C PRO A 154 -10.15 -6.94 11.61
N ILE A 155 -9.78 -7.37 12.82
CA ILE A 155 -9.18 -8.68 13.07
C ILE A 155 -10.27 -9.75 12.88
N LYS A 156 -9.92 -10.89 12.29
CA LYS A 156 -10.79 -12.07 12.26
C LYS A 156 -10.99 -12.70 13.63
#